data_AF-A0A939XUQ6-F1
#
_entry.id   AF-A0A939XUQ6-F1
#
_cell.length_a   1.000
_cell.length_b   1.000
_cell.length_c   1.000
_cell.angle_alpha   90.00
_cell.angle_beta   90.00
_cell.angle_gamma   90.00
#
_symmetry.space_group_name_H-M   'P 1'
#
loop_
_entity.id
_entity.type
_entity.pdbx_description
1 polymer ?
#
loop_
_entity_poly.entity_id
_entity_poly.type
_entity_poly.pdbx_seq_one_letter_code
_entity_poly.pdbx_strand_id
1 'polypeptide(L)'
;MAYGMAAREIKLNGTRPVPLHLRNASTRLQKEWGYGKDYKYPHNFPGAWVEQDYLPPELLGKVFYKDRENGEEPRLNAWIRRMRQSRKGGPR
;
A
#
# COMPACT_ATOMS: atom_id res chain seq x y z
N MET A 1 -4.39 -15.42 9.87
CA MET A 1 -5.53 -15.28 8.92
C MET A 1 -5.21 -14.36 7.74
N ALA A 2 -4.58 -13.18 7.94
CA ALA A 2 -4.30 -12.23 6.85
C ALA A 2 -3.54 -12.83 5.65
N TYR A 3 -2.44 -13.53 5.90
CA TYR A 3 -1.67 -14.22 4.85
C TYR A 3 -2.53 -15.21 4.05
N GLY A 4 -3.33 -16.04 4.74
CA GLY A 4 -4.20 -17.01 4.09
C GLY A 4 -5.27 -16.35 3.20
N MET A 5 -5.78 -15.18 3.58
CA MET A 5 -6.70 -14.41 2.74
C MET A 5 -6.01 -13.88 1.48
N ALA A 6 -4.79 -13.34 1.61
CA ALA A 6 -4.01 -12.86 0.46
C ALA A 6 -3.62 -14.02 -0.49
N ALA A 7 -3.19 -15.16 0.07
CA ALA A 7 -2.87 -16.35 -0.72
C ALA A 7 -4.11 -16.90 -1.45
N ARG A 8 -5.27 -16.90 -0.80
CA ARG A 8 -6.54 -17.31 -1.40
C ARG A 8 -6.99 -16.37 -2.52
N GLU A 9 -6.81 -15.06 -2.36
CA GLU A 9 -7.09 -14.07 -3.40
C GLU A 9 -6.33 -14.39 -4.69
N ILE A 10 -5.03 -14.66 -4.57
CA ILE A 10 -4.17 -15.02 -5.71
C ILE A 10 -4.62 -16.36 -6.31
N LYS A 11 -4.94 -17.36 -5.47
CA LYS A 11 -5.37 -18.68 -5.95
C LYS A 11 -6.67 -18.63 -6.76
N LEU A 12 -7.62 -17.78 -6.36
CA LEU A 12 -8.93 -17.69 -7.00
C LEU A 12 -8.94 -16.74 -8.20
N ASN A 13 -8.25 -15.60 -8.08
CA ASN A 13 -8.39 -14.51 -9.03
C ASN A 13 -7.13 -14.29 -9.89
N GLY A 14 -6.05 -15.01 -9.61
CA GLY A 14 -4.75 -14.85 -10.27
C GLY A 14 -3.92 -13.70 -9.70
N THR A 15 -2.70 -13.53 -10.23
CA THR A 15 -1.86 -12.37 -9.91
C THR A 15 -2.37 -11.11 -10.59
N ARG A 16 -1.99 -9.95 -10.05
CA ARG A 16 -2.28 -8.63 -10.62
C ARG A 16 -0.97 -7.92 -10.90
N PRO A 17 -0.91 -7.08 -11.94
CA PRO A 17 0.31 -6.35 -12.25
C PRO A 17 0.68 -5.39 -11.11
N VAL A 18 1.98 -5.24 -10.87
CA VAL A 18 2.49 -4.24 -9.92
C VAL A 18 2.14 -2.84 -10.45
N PRO A 19 1.60 -1.93 -9.62
CA PRO A 19 1.37 -0.53 -9.98
C PRO A 19 2.63 0.12 -10.58
N LEU A 20 2.47 0.96 -11.62
CA LEU A 20 3.60 1.54 -12.36
C LEU A 20 4.58 2.30 -11.46
N HIS A 21 4.07 3.09 -10.52
CA HIS A 21 4.87 3.86 -9.56
C HIS A 21 5.64 3.00 -8.56
N LEU A 22 5.38 1.68 -8.48
CA LEU A 22 6.14 0.75 -7.65
C LEU A 22 7.12 -0.12 -8.45
N ARG A 23 7.09 -0.05 -9.79
CA ARG A 23 7.99 -0.84 -10.63
C ARG A 23 9.39 -0.24 -10.62
N ASN A 24 10.40 -1.11 -10.66
CA ASN A 24 11.78 -0.69 -10.89
C ASN A 24 11.95 -0.23 -12.35
N ALA A 25 12.59 0.93 -12.53
CA ALA A 25 12.90 1.51 -13.82
C ALA A 25 14.41 1.45 -14.09
N SER A 26 14.92 0.23 -14.29
CA SER A 26 16.35 -0.02 -14.46
C SER A 26 16.87 0.34 -15.85
N THR A 27 16.00 0.35 -16.87
CA THR A 27 16.36 0.73 -18.25
C THR A 27 15.79 2.08 -18.64
N ARG A 28 16.39 2.72 -19.65
CA ARG A 28 15.89 4.00 -20.21
C ARG A 28 14.46 3.85 -20.75
N LEU A 29 14.19 2.77 -21.48
CA LEU A 29 12.86 2.47 -22.03
C LEU A 29 11.79 2.32 -20.94
N GLN A 30 12.13 1.68 -19.82
CA GLN A 30 11.20 1.56 -18.68
C GLN A 30 10.86 2.91 -18.06
N LYS A 31 11.83 3.82 -17.95
CA LYS A 31 11.59 5.19 -17.48
C LYS A 31 10.69 5.97 -18.45
N GLU A 32 10.91 5.81 -19.75
CA GLU A 32 10.06 6.41 -20.80
C GLU A 32 8.62 5.88 -20.73
N TRP A 33 8.44 4.60 -20.38
CA TRP A 33 7.12 3.99 -20.11
C TRP A 33 6.54 4.33 -18.73
N GLY A 34 7.20 5.18 -17.95
CA GLY A 34 6.68 5.68 -16.68
C GLY A 34 6.86 4.72 -15.50
N TYR A 35 7.77 3.74 -15.57
CA TYR A 35 8.06 2.86 -14.43
C TYR A 35 8.68 3.69 -13.30
N GLY A 36 8.19 3.49 -12.08
CA GLY A 36 8.64 4.24 -10.90
C GLY A 36 8.27 5.73 -10.93
N LYS A 37 7.61 6.21 -11.98
CA LYS A 37 7.14 7.60 -12.07
C LYS A 37 6.11 7.83 -10.96
N ASP A 38 6.17 9.01 -10.34
CA ASP A 38 5.27 9.42 -9.25
C ASP A 38 5.35 8.56 -7.99
N TYR A 39 6.39 7.72 -7.85
CA TYR A 39 6.70 7.05 -6.59
C TYR A 39 6.95 8.09 -5.49
N LYS A 40 6.20 7.99 -4.39
CA LYS A 40 6.39 8.87 -3.24
C LYS A 40 7.25 8.14 -2.22
N TYR A 41 8.50 8.58 -2.08
CA TYR A 41 9.42 7.99 -1.11
C TYR A 41 9.00 8.36 0.32
N PRO A 42 8.52 7.42 1.16
CA PRO A 42 7.87 7.76 2.43
C PRO A 42 8.73 8.57 3.40
N HIS A 43 10.06 8.36 3.38
CA HIS A 43 10.99 9.07 4.27
C HIS A 43 11.12 10.56 3.98
N ASN A 44 10.67 11.02 2.80
CA ASN A 44 10.62 12.46 2.48
C ASN A 44 9.38 13.15 3.04
N PHE A 45 8.45 12.42 3.67
CA PHE A 45 7.21 12.97 4.19
C PHE A 45 7.20 12.97 5.72
N PRO A 46 6.50 13.92 6.36
CA PRO A 46 6.37 13.97 7.82
C PRO A 46 5.89 12.65 8.40
N GLY A 47 6.55 12.19 9.48
CA GLY A 47 6.24 10.90 10.09
C GLY A 47 6.66 9.68 9.26
N ALA A 48 7.51 9.88 8.24
CA ALA A 48 7.99 8.85 7.31
C ALA A 48 6.85 8.07 6.63
N TRP A 49 5.75 8.76 6.33
CA TRP A 49 4.56 8.16 5.76
C TRP A 49 3.92 9.07 4.73
N VAL A 50 3.42 8.46 3.67
CA VAL A 50 2.75 9.15 2.58
C VAL A 50 1.56 8.33 2.10
N GLU A 51 0.50 9.04 1.74
CA GLU A 51 -0.62 8.41 1.06
C GLU A 51 -0.25 8.10 -0.39
N GLN A 52 -0.23 6.81 -0.68
CA GLN A 52 -0.05 6.24 -2.01
C GLN A 52 -0.73 4.87 -2.06
N ASP A 53 -1.28 4.52 -3.23
CA ASP A 53 -1.85 3.20 -3.44
C ASP A 53 -0.73 2.15 -3.59
N TYR A 54 -0.74 1.14 -2.72
CA TYR A 54 0.24 0.05 -2.77
C TYR A 54 -0.31 -1.25 -3.34
N LEU A 55 -1.64 -1.39 -3.33
CA LEU A 55 -2.32 -2.50 -3.98
C LEU A 55 -2.62 -2.15 -5.45
N PRO A 56 -2.69 -3.16 -6.32
CA PRO A 56 -3.23 -3.01 -7.66
C PRO A 56 -4.63 -2.36 -7.65
N PRO A 57 -5.00 -1.58 -8.68
CA PRO A 57 -6.30 -0.90 -8.76
C PRO A 57 -7.51 -1.80 -8.47
N GLU A 58 -7.46 -3.05 -8.93
CA GLU A 58 -8.53 -4.04 -8.78
C GLU A 58 -8.71 -4.53 -7.33
N LEU A 59 -7.72 -4.29 -6.49
CA LEU A 59 -7.71 -4.69 -5.08
C LEU A 59 -7.80 -3.48 -4.13
N LEU A 60 -7.98 -2.27 -4.65
CA LEU A 60 -8.14 -1.08 -3.82
C LEU A 60 -9.35 -1.25 -2.90
N GLY A 61 -9.15 -0.90 -1.62
CA GLY A 61 -10.16 -1.08 -0.57
C GLY A 61 -10.23 -2.49 0.03
N LYS A 62 -9.57 -3.51 -0.55
CA LYS A 62 -9.47 -4.83 0.11
C LYS A 62 -8.61 -4.75 1.36
N VAL A 63 -9.09 -5.38 2.44
CA VAL A 63 -8.39 -5.46 3.73
C VAL A 63 -8.16 -6.92 4.08
N PHE A 64 -6.88 -7.32 4.13
CA PHE A 64 -6.47 -8.68 4.48
C PHE A 64 -6.14 -8.82 5.97
N TYR A 65 -5.46 -7.82 6.54
CA TYR A 65 -5.16 -7.78 7.97
C TYR A 65 -6.31 -7.12 8.73
N LYS A 66 -6.98 -7.91 9.56
CA LYS A 66 -7.95 -7.45 10.55
C LYS A 66 -7.29 -7.50 11.91
N ASP A 67 -7.41 -6.39 12.61
CA ASP A 67 -6.85 -6.19 13.92
C ASP A 67 -7.58 -7.00 14.99
N ARG A 68 -6.85 -7.31 16.06
CA ARG A 68 -7.37 -7.84 17.31
C ARG A 68 -7.03 -6.89 18.46
N GLU A 69 -7.72 -7.09 19.58
CA GLU A 69 -7.60 -6.23 20.77
C GLU A 69 -6.64 -6.80 21.83
N ASN A 70 -5.83 -7.80 21.49
CA ASN A 70 -4.95 -8.48 22.43
C ASN A 70 -3.47 -8.25 22.15
N GLY A 71 -2.65 -8.31 23.20
CA GLY A 71 -1.20 -8.14 23.13
C GLY A 71 -0.80 -6.75 22.62
N GLU A 72 0.14 -6.70 21.68
CA GLU A 72 0.65 -5.45 21.09
C GLU A 72 -0.22 -4.91 19.94
N GLU A 73 -1.22 -5.67 19.48
CA GLU A 73 -2.07 -5.25 18.36
C GLU A 73 -2.79 -3.91 18.63
N PRO A 74 -3.35 -3.61 19.82
CA PRO A 74 -3.95 -2.30 20.11
C PRO A 74 -3.04 -1.11 19.80
N ARG A 75 -1.75 -1.20 20.14
CA ARG A 75 -0.76 -0.14 19.87
C ARG A 75 -0.54 0.03 18.37
N LEU A 76 -0.38 -1.07 17.64
CA LEU A 76 -0.27 -1.06 16.19
C LEU A 76 -1.53 -0.47 15.54
N ASN A 77 -2.71 -0.82 16.02
CA ASN A 77 -3.99 -0.35 15.48
C ASN A 77 -4.18 1.14 15.70
N ALA A 78 -3.78 1.66 16.86
CA ALA A 78 -3.79 3.09 17.14
C ALA A 78 -2.86 3.86 16.18
N TRP A 79 -1.68 3.30 15.92
CA TRP A 79 -0.73 3.87 14.95
C TRP A 79 -1.29 3.84 13.51
N ILE A 80 -1.80 2.70 13.04
CA ILE A 80 -2.42 2.56 11.70
C ILE A 80 -3.60 3.53 11.55
N ARG A 81 -4.46 3.66 12.58
CA ARG A 81 -5.59 4.59 12.57
C ARG A 81 -5.13 6.05 12.43
N ARG A 82 -4.08 6.46 13.15
CA ARG A 82 -3.48 7.79 13.04
C ARG A 82 -3.01 8.08 11.61
N MET A 83 -2.28 7.14 11.00
CA MET A 83 -1.82 7.25 9.61
C MET A 83 -2.96 7.27 8.59
N ARG A 84 -4.07 6.58 8.87
CA ARG A 84 -5.26 6.62 7.99
C ARG A 84 -6.13 7.86 8.20
N GLN A 85 -5.97 8.59 9.29
CA GLN A 85 -6.70 9.85 9.52
C GLN A 85 -6.04 11.02 8.79
N SER A 86 -4.69 11.05 8.70
CA SER A 86 -3.99 12.00 7.82
C SER A 86 -4.42 11.87 6.35
N ARG A 87 -4.92 10.68 5.94
CA ARG A 87 -5.58 10.41 4.66
C ARG A 87 -6.79 11.31 4.34
N LYS A 88 -7.56 11.71 5.35
CA LYS A 88 -8.78 12.52 5.17
C LYS A 88 -8.52 14.03 5.23
N GLY A 89 -7.29 14.43 5.51
CA GLY A 89 -6.87 15.83 5.67
C GLY A 89 -5.96 16.35 4.57
N GLY A 90 -5.90 15.70 3.40
CA GLY A 90 -5.12 16.18 2.26
C GLY A 90 -5.52 17.62 1.88
N PRO A 91 -4.57 18.46 1.42
CA PRO A 91 -4.80 19.89 1.22
C PRO A 91 -5.94 20.13 0.23
N ARG A 92 -6.78 21.12 0.52
CA ARG A 92 -7.68 21.73 -0.47
C ARG A 92 -6.89 22.37 -1.60
#